data_AF-A0A853AD58-F1
#
_entry.id   AF-A0A853AD58-F1
#
_cell.length_a   1.000
_cell.length_b   1.000
_cell.length_c   1.000
_cell.angle_alpha   90.00
_cell.angle_beta   90.00
_cell.angle_gamma   90.00
#
_symmetry.space_group_name_H-M   'P 1'
#
loop_
_entity.id
_entity.type
_entity.pdbx_description
1 polymer ?
#
loop_
_entity_poly.entity_id
_entity_poly.type
_entity_poly.pdbx_seq_one_letter_code
_entity_poly.pdbx_strand_id
1 'polypeptide(L)'
;MTAGKLLAMVVGALMWVAAFGAAFGGAVALVAGLTSTSDGPPTCDGAAMHPGDQCLVVVGDERSQAGYEEMVRRKESSREDGLVIGGTCLGAAAVLTLGGWGLLRWSAR
;
A
#
# COMPACT_ATOMS: atom_id res chain seq x y z
N MET A 1 12.42 8.19 38.41
CA MET A 1 11.97 8.37 37.02
C MET A 1 11.41 9.78 36.89
N THR A 2 11.94 10.61 35.99
CA THR A 2 11.38 11.94 35.73
C THR A 2 10.17 11.82 34.80
N ALA A 3 9.18 12.70 34.93
CA ALA A 3 7.96 12.68 34.11
C ALA A 3 8.26 12.64 32.60
N GLY A 4 9.35 13.31 32.16
CA GLY A 4 9.79 13.28 30.77
C GLY A 4 10.25 11.92 30.26
N LYS A 5 10.85 11.06 31.09
CA LYS A 5 11.25 9.70 30.69
C LYS A 5 10.04 8.78 30.49
N LEU A 6 9.01 8.95 31.31
CA LEU A 6 7.78 8.15 31.23
C LEU A 6 6.98 8.53 29.97
N LEU A 7 6.91 9.82 29.67
CA LEU A 7 6.28 10.34 28.45
C LEU A 7 7.02 9.87 27.19
N ALA A 8 8.36 9.88 27.20
CA ALA A 8 9.16 9.36 26.09
C ALA A 8 8.96 7.85 25.85
N MET A 9 8.81 7.04 26.91
CA MET A 9 8.48 5.61 26.77
C MET A 9 7.10 5.39 26.15
N VAL A 10 6.08 6.11 26.62
CA VAL A 10 4.71 5.98 26.10
C VAL A 10 4.64 6.39 24.63
N VAL A 11 5.26 7.52 24.27
CA VAL A 11 5.34 7.98 22.89
C VAL A 11 6.12 7.00 22.02
N GLY A 12 7.26 6.49 22.51
CA GLY A 12 8.05 5.49 21.80
C GLY A 12 7.28 4.19 21.53
N ALA A 13 6.50 3.72 22.50
CA ALA A 13 5.63 2.56 22.35
C ALA A 13 4.50 2.80 21.35
N LEU A 14 3.84 3.96 21.42
CA LEU A 14 2.81 4.37 20.45
C LEU A 14 3.36 4.46 19.02
N MET A 15 4.55 5.01 18.85
CA MET A 15 5.22 5.08 17.55
C MET A 15 5.53 3.70 16.99
N TRP A 16 5.89 2.73 17.85
CA TRP A 16 6.08 1.33 17.45
C TRP A 16 4.80 0.67 16.95
N VAL A 17 3.68 0.87 17.67
CA VAL A 17 2.37 0.35 17.25
C VAL A 17 1.94 0.97 15.92
N ALA A 18 2.10 2.29 15.77
CA ALA A 18 1.81 3.00 14.52
C ALA A 18 2.71 2.55 13.36
N ALA A 19 4.01 2.33 13.62
CA ALA A 19 4.94 1.81 12.63
C ALA A 19 4.53 0.42 12.14
N PHE A 20 4.07 -0.44 13.05
CA PHE A 20 3.61 -1.78 12.69
C PHE A 20 2.37 -1.72 11.78
N GLY A 21 1.40 -0.87 12.12
CA GLY A 21 0.23 -0.63 11.29
C GLY A 21 0.59 -0.07 9.91
N ALA A 22 1.49 0.91 9.84
CA ALA A 22 1.98 1.48 8.59
C ALA A 22 2.77 0.46 7.76
N ALA A 23 3.59 -0.39 8.38
CA ALA A 23 4.34 -1.43 7.69
C ALA A 23 3.39 -2.49 7.09
N PHE A 24 2.40 -2.94 7.85
CA PHE A 24 1.40 -3.90 7.37
C PHE A 24 0.53 -3.31 6.25
N GLY A 25 0.00 -2.11 6.45
CA GLY A 25 -0.79 -1.42 5.43
C GLY A 25 0.00 -1.16 4.15
N GLY A 26 1.27 -0.73 4.31
CA GLY A 26 2.18 -0.52 3.19
C GLY A 26 2.51 -1.82 2.45
N ALA A 27 2.83 -2.90 3.18
CA ALA A 27 3.10 -4.20 2.57
C ALA A 27 1.87 -4.75 1.83
N VAL A 28 0.66 -4.64 2.39
CA VAL A 28 -0.57 -5.08 1.73
C VAL A 28 -0.86 -4.26 0.48
N ALA A 29 -0.72 -2.93 0.52
CA ALA A 29 -0.90 -2.08 -0.65
C ALA A 29 0.14 -2.36 -1.74
N LEU A 30 1.39 -2.59 -1.35
CA LEU A 30 2.47 -2.94 -2.27
C LEU A 30 2.22 -4.32 -2.90
N VAL A 31 1.83 -5.32 -2.10
CA VAL A 31 1.46 -6.65 -2.59
C VAL A 31 0.25 -6.56 -3.51
N ALA A 32 -0.79 -5.80 -3.16
CA ALA A 32 -1.97 -5.62 -4.02
C ALA A 32 -1.62 -4.95 -5.35
N GLY A 33 -0.73 -3.95 -5.35
CA GLY A 33 -0.21 -3.32 -6.58
C GLY A 33 0.65 -4.29 -7.41
N LEU A 34 1.49 -5.09 -6.76
CA LEU A 34 2.37 -6.06 -7.40
C LEU A 34 1.64 -7.32 -7.87
N THR A 35 0.58 -7.78 -7.21
CA THR A 35 -0.24 -8.91 -7.66
C THR A 35 -1.28 -8.49 -8.71
N SER A 36 -1.68 -7.21 -8.74
CA SER A 36 -2.37 -6.62 -9.89
C SER A 36 -1.46 -6.57 -11.13
N THR A 37 -0.14 -6.61 -10.93
CA THR A 37 0.87 -6.88 -11.97
C THR A 37 0.92 -8.39 -12.24
N SER A 38 -0.17 -8.96 -12.73
CA SER A 38 0.02 -10.14 -13.56
C SER A 38 0.57 -9.62 -14.90
N ASP A 39 1.81 -9.93 -15.24
CA ASP A 39 2.36 -9.81 -16.60
C ASP A 39 1.57 -10.65 -17.63
N GLY A 40 0.48 -11.31 -17.21
CA GLY A 40 -0.50 -11.93 -18.08
C GLY A 40 -1.36 -10.91 -18.83
N PRO A 41 -1.95 -11.32 -19.96
CA PRO A 41 -2.86 -10.49 -20.73
C PRO A 41 -3.98 -9.92 -19.85
N PRO A 42 -4.50 -8.71 -20.12
CA PRO A 42 -5.69 -8.22 -19.44
C PRO A 42 -6.79 -9.29 -19.51
N THR A 43 -7.47 -9.54 -18.39
CA THR A 43 -8.54 -10.54 -18.33
C THR A 43 -9.89 -9.87 -18.17
N CYS A 44 -10.92 -10.47 -18.78
CA CYS A 44 -12.32 -10.10 -18.64
C CYS A 44 -13.09 -11.35 -18.22
N ASP A 45 -13.83 -11.31 -17.11
CA ASP A 45 -14.58 -12.45 -16.55
C ASP A 45 -13.78 -13.77 -16.43
N GLY A 46 -12.47 -13.66 -16.15
CA GLY A 46 -11.56 -14.80 -16.02
C GLY A 46 -10.97 -15.33 -17.34
N ALA A 47 -11.30 -14.74 -18.49
CA ALA A 47 -10.71 -15.05 -19.78
C ALA A 47 -9.65 -14.02 -20.20
N ALA A 48 -8.59 -14.46 -20.88
CA ALA A 48 -7.58 -13.56 -21.47
C ALA A 48 -8.16 -12.79 -22.66
N MET A 49 -7.93 -11.48 -22.66
CA MET A 49 -8.45 -10.54 -23.64
C MET A 49 -7.38 -10.26 -24.71
N HIS A 50 -7.79 -10.10 -25.97
CA HIS A 50 -6.91 -9.85 -27.12
C HIS A 50 -7.13 -8.43 -27.68
N PRO A 51 -6.17 -7.89 -28.47
CA PRO A 51 -6.34 -6.60 -29.14
C PRO A 51 -7.58 -6.60 -30.05
N GLY A 52 -8.52 -5.70 -29.79
CA GLY A 52 -9.81 -5.62 -30.50
C GLY A 52 -11.00 -6.17 -29.71
N ASP A 53 -10.76 -6.93 -28.63
CA ASP A 53 -11.84 -7.38 -27.75
C ASP A 53 -12.40 -6.21 -26.92
N GLN A 54 -13.68 -6.33 -26.57
CA GLN A 54 -14.39 -5.41 -25.68
C GLN A 54 -14.89 -6.16 -24.46
N CYS A 55 -14.67 -5.58 -23.28
CA CYS A 55 -15.07 -6.14 -22.00
C CYS A 55 -16.11 -5.24 -21.36
N LEU A 56 -17.11 -5.83 -20.71
CA LEU A 56 -18.14 -5.09 -20.00
C LEU A 56 -17.74 -5.00 -18.54
N VAL A 57 -17.23 -3.84 -18.14
CA VAL A 57 -16.71 -3.60 -16.79
C VAL A 57 -17.81 -2.96 -15.96
N VAL A 58 -18.07 -3.53 -14.79
CA VAL A 58 -18.98 -2.93 -13.80
C VAL A 58 -18.16 -2.11 -12.84
N VAL A 59 -18.33 -0.80 -12.85
CA VAL A 59 -17.69 0.12 -11.89
C VAL A 59 -18.81 0.75 -11.06
N GLY A 60 -19.02 0.20 -9.86
CA GLY A 60 -20.18 0.58 -9.04
C GLY A 60 -21.50 0.15 -9.69
N ASP A 61 -22.39 1.09 -9.95
CA ASP A 61 -23.67 0.85 -10.63
C ASP A 61 -23.62 1.06 -12.16
N GLU A 62 -22.51 1.59 -12.69
CA GLU A 62 -22.37 1.82 -14.14
C GLU A 62 -21.69 0.65 -14.85
N ARG A 63 -22.36 0.17 -15.90
CA ARG A 63 -21.82 -0.79 -16.85
C ARG A 63 -21.16 -0.03 -17.99
N SER A 64 -19.84 -0.08 -18.07
CA SER A 64 -19.07 0.58 -19.12
C SER A 64 -18.32 -0.45 -19.97
N GLN A 65 -18.35 -0.28 -21.29
CA GLN A 65 -17.54 -1.09 -22.19
C GLN A 65 -16.11 -0.54 -22.22
N ALA A 66 -15.16 -1.33 -21.73
CA ALA A 66 -13.74 -1.04 -21.82
C ALA A 66 -13.12 -1.93 -22.89
N GLY A 67 -12.43 -1.31 -23.87
CA GLY A 67 -11.61 -2.04 -24.82
C GLY A 67 -10.33 -2.58 -24.18
N TYR A 68 -9.62 -3.42 -24.91
CA TYR A 68 -8.32 -3.98 -24.50
C TYR A 68 -7.34 -2.90 -23.98
N GLU A 69 -7.16 -1.80 -24.73
CA GLU A 69 -6.22 -0.72 -24.37
C GLU A 69 -6.61 -0.01 -23.07
N GLU A 70 -7.92 0.20 -22.86
CA GLU A 70 -8.46 0.82 -21.64
C GLU A 70 -8.23 -0.09 -20.41
N MET A 71 -8.38 -1.41 -20.58
CA MET A 71 -8.10 -2.39 -19.53
C MET A 71 -6.60 -2.48 -19.19
N VAL A 72 -5.72 -2.40 -20.20
CA VAL A 72 -4.27 -2.32 -20.00
C VAL A 72 -3.91 -1.08 -19.20
N ARG A 73 -4.44 0.08 -19.59
CA ARG A 73 -4.17 1.36 -18.93
C ARG A 73 -4.63 1.38 -17.47
N ARG A 74 -5.78 0.78 -17.17
CA ARG A 74 -6.28 0.64 -15.79
C ARG A 74 -5.41 -0.26 -14.92
N LYS A 75 -4.89 -1.34 -15.50
CA LYS A 75 -3.98 -2.26 -14.83
C LYS A 75 -2.67 -1.58 -14.46
N GLU A 76 -2.14 -0.76 -15.36
CA GLU A 76 -0.91 0.00 -15.15
C GLU A 76 -1.09 1.12 -14.11
N SER A 77 -2.21 1.85 -14.15
CA SER A 77 -2.56 2.84 -13.12
C SER A 77 -2.66 2.23 -11.72
N SER A 78 -3.34 1.09 -11.57
CA SER A 78 -3.47 0.42 -10.26
C SER A 78 -2.12 -0.05 -9.70
N ARG A 79 -1.15 -0.35 -10.57
CA ARG A 79 0.21 -0.73 -10.17
C ARG A 79 0.98 0.46 -9.60
N GLU A 80 0.95 1.60 -10.28
CA GLU A 80 1.62 2.81 -9.81
C GLU A 80 1.05 3.26 -8.46
N ASP A 81 -0.28 3.24 -8.31
CA ASP A 81 -0.95 3.60 -7.07
C ASP A 81 -0.53 2.68 -5.91
N GLY A 82 -0.50 1.37 -6.13
CA GLY A 82 -0.05 0.41 -5.11
C GLY A 82 1.43 0.57 -4.73
N LEU A 83 2.29 0.93 -5.68
CA LEU A 83 3.70 1.20 -5.42
C LEU A 83 3.90 2.48 -4.61
N VAL A 84 3.19 3.56 -4.96
CA VAL A 84 3.27 4.86 -4.27
C VAL A 84 2.71 4.75 -2.85
N ILE A 85 1.53 4.16 -2.68
CA ILE A 85 0.89 3.97 -1.37
C ILE A 85 1.73 3.01 -0.52
N GLY A 86 2.13 1.87 -1.08
CA GLY A 86 2.94 0.90 -0.36
C GLY A 86 4.29 1.46 0.06
N GLY A 87 4.97 2.17 -0.84
CA GLY A 87 6.27 2.80 -0.58
C GLY A 87 6.21 3.92 0.46
N THR A 88 5.21 4.79 0.39
CA THR A 88 5.02 5.87 1.38
C THR A 88 4.70 5.33 2.77
N CYS A 89 3.84 4.31 2.88
CA CYS A 89 3.54 3.66 4.16
C CYS A 89 4.77 2.94 4.74
N LEU A 90 5.57 2.25 3.92
CA LEU A 90 6.82 1.63 4.37
C LEU A 90 7.86 2.66 4.81
N GLY A 91 7.98 3.78 4.08
CA GLY A 91 8.84 4.90 4.47
C GLY A 91 8.43 5.51 5.81
N ALA A 92 7.13 5.74 6.01
CA ALA A 92 6.60 6.22 7.28
C ALA A 92 6.85 5.23 8.42
N ALA A 93 6.69 3.92 8.18
CA ALA A 93 6.98 2.88 9.15
C ALA A 93 8.46 2.90 9.59
N ALA A 94 9.40 3.07 8.65
CA ALA A 94 10.83 3.18 8.94
C ALA A 94 11.15 4.42 9.80
N VAL A 95 10.55 5.57 9.48
CA VAL A 95 10.73 6.80 10.28
C VAL A 95 10.18 6.62 11.70
N LEU A 96 9.01 6.02 11.83
CA LEU A 96 8.37 5.79 13.14
C LEU A 96 9.16 4.79 14.00
N THR A 97 9.69 3.73 13.40
CA THR A 97 10.54 2.76 14.14
C THR A 97 11.85 3.38 14.59
N LEU A 98 12.54 4.14 13.73
CA LEU A 98 13.78 4.83 14.09
C LEU A 98 13.54 5.91 15.15
N GLY A 99 12.48 6.70 15.02
CA GLY A 99 12.09 7.72 16.00
C GLY A 99 11.72 7.11 17.36
N GLY A 100 10.91 6.05 17.36
CA GLY A 100 10.53 5.31 18.57
C GLY A 100 11.74 4.69 19.27
N TRP A 101 12.67 4.09 18.52
CA TRP A 101 13.91 3.55 19.08
C TRP A 101 14.80 4.66 19.66
N GLY A 102 14.95 5.79 18.97
CA GLY A 102 15.72 6.94 19.47
C GLY A 102 15.20 7.43 20.82
N LEU A 103 13.87 7.58 20.96
CA LEU A 103 13.21 8.00 22.19
C LEU A 103 13.37 6.97 23.32
N LEU A 104 13.19 5.68 23.03
CA LEU A 104 13.39 4.61 24.01
C LEU A 104 14.84 4.59 24.51
N ARG A 105 15.81 4.74 23.61
CA ARG A 105 17.23 4.75 23.96
C ARG A 105 17.63 5.98 24.76
N TRP A 106 16.99 7.12 24.53
CA TRP A 106 17.16 8.33 25.35
C TRP A 106 16.56 8.15 26.74
N SER A 107 15.37 7.54 26.85
CA SER A 107 14.72 7.27 28.14
C SER A 107 15.51 6.32 29.05
N ALA A 108 16.29 5.41 28.44
CA ALA A 108 17.11 4.41 29.13
C ALA A 108 18.47 4.92 29.63
N ARG A 109 18.93 6.09 29.16
CA ARG A 109 20.09 6.82 29.72
C ARG A 109 19.60 7.73 30.84
#